data_AF-A0A7C7L3A4-F1
#
_entry.id   AF-A0A7C7L3A4-F1
#
_cell.length_a   1.000
_cell.length_b   1.000
_cell.length_c   1.000
_cell.angle_alpha   90.00
_cell.angle_beta   90.00
_cell.angle_gamma   90.00
#
_symmetry.space_group_name_H-M   'P 1'
#
loop_
_entity.id
_entity.type
_entity.pdbx_description
1 polymer ?
#
loop_
_entity_poly.entity_id
_entity_poly.type
_entity_poly.pdbx_seq_one_letter_code
_entity_poly.pdbx_strand_id
1 'polypeptide(L)' 'MVLQCPYVLHEQCIGCGICEYKCPVEGEAAIRVLRGGIL' A
#
# COMPACT_ATOMS: atom_id res chain seq x y z
N MET A 1 -7.17 21.07 -4.47
CA MET A 1 -7.16 19.64 -4.86
C MET A 1 -7.11 18.82 -3.58
N VAL A 2 -7.98 17.82 -3.41
CA VAL A 2 -8.02 16.99 -2.20
C VAL A 2 -7.45 15.62 -2.54
N LEU A 3 -6.41 15.21 -1.82
CA LEU A 3 -5.86 13.86 -1.93
C LEU A 3 -6.80 12.86 -1.23
N GLN A 4 -7.10 11.75 -1.88
CA GLN A 4 -7.88 10.66 -1.28
C GLN A 4 -6.95 9.65 -0.63
N CYS A 5 -7.27 9.22 0.60
CA CYS A 5 -6.54 8.14 1.26
C CYS A 5 -7.14 6.79 0.85
N PRO A 6 -6.31 5.81 0.47
CA PRO A 6 -6.81 4.47 0.13
C PRO A 6 -7.35 3.76 1.36
N TYR A 7 -8.29 2.84 1.15
CA TYR A 7 -8.78 1.91 2.17
C TYR A 7 -8.45 0.48 1.75
N VAL A 8 -7.88 -0.31 2.66
CA VAL A 8 -7.44 -1.68 2.38
C VAL A 8 -8.48 -2.67 2.90
N LEU A 9 -9.04 -3.46 1.98
CA LEU A 9 -9.83 -4.65 2.27
C LEU A 9 -8.86 -5.81 2.52
N HIS A 10 -8.55 -6.06 3.78
CA HIS A 10 -7.45 -6.96 4.17
C HIS A 10 -7.72 -8.41 3.75
N GLU A 11 -8.99 -8.82 3.78
CA GLU A 11 -9.45 -10.13 3.32
C GLU A 11 -9.28 -10.37 1.81
N GLN A 12 -9.10 -9.30 1.03
CA GLN A 12 -8.84 -9.38 -0.42
C GLN A 12 -7.38 -9.04 -0.77
N CYS A 13 -6.60 -8.53 0.18
CA CYS A 13 -5.23 -8.14 -0.05
C CYS A 13 -4.33 -9.39 -0.18
N ILE A 14 -3.80 -9.62 -1.37
CA ILE A 14 -2.89 -10.75 -1.65
C ILE A 14 -1.40 -10.41 -1.47
N GLY A 15 -1.09 -9.19 -1.00
CA GLY A 15 0.30 -8.75 -0.80
C GLY A 15 1.10 -8.53 -2.09
N CYS A 16 0.46 -8.15 -3.20
CA CYS A 16 1.15 -7.99 -4.49
C CYS A 16 2.05 -6.75 -4.60
N GLY A 17 1.92 -5.77 -3.69
CA GLY A 17 2.77 -4.56 -3.67
C GLY A 17 2.40 -3.47 -4.69
N ILE A 18 1.36 -3.65 -5.53
CA ILE A 18 1.02 -2.65 -6.55
C ILE A 18 0.57 -1.30 -5.95
N CYS A 19 -0.12 -1.34 -4.80
CA CYS A 19 -0.58 -0.14 -4.10
C CYS A 19 0.58 0.71 -3.56
N GLU A 20 1.67 0.07 -3.13
CA GLU A 20 2.89 0.75 -2.71
C GLU A 20 3.64 1.31 -3.94
N TYR A 21 3.85 0.49 -4.97
CA TYR A 21 4.62 0.87 -6.16
C TYR A 21 3.96 1.95 -7.03
N LYS A 22 2.62 1.96 -7.12
CA LYS A 22 1.85 2.90 -7.95
C LYS A 22 1.35 4.12 -7.17
N CYS A 23 1.78 4.33 -5.94
CA CYS A 23 1.33 5.46 -5.14
C CYS A 23 1.59 6.78 -5.90
N PRO A 24 0.57 7.63 -6.12
CA PRO A 24 0.70 8.79 -7.00
C PRO A 24 1.34 10.01 -6.31
N VAL A 25 1.67 9.89 -5.02
CA VAL A 25 2.25 10.97 -4.23
C VAL A 25 3.75 10.81 -4.13
N GLU A 26 4.44 11.92 -4.02
CA GLU A 26 5.87 11.93 -3.73
C GLU A 26 6.12 11.60 -2.25
N GLY A 27 7.25 10.96 -1.95
CA GLY A 27 7.62 10.56 -0.60
C GLY A 27 7.17 9.15 -0.24
N GLU A 28 6.68 8.97 0.99
CA GLU A 28 6.27 7.66 1.49
C GLU A 28 4.89 7.26 0.94
N ALA A 29 4.81 6.03 0.43
CA ALA A 29 3.54 5.47 -0.03
C ALA A 29 2.58 5.27 1.15
N ALA A 30 1.29 5.56 0.92
CA ALA A 30 0.26 5.43 1.94
C ALA A 30 0.02 3.96 2.40
N ILE A 31 0.38 2.98 1.57
CA ILE A 31 0.34 1.56 1.90
C ILE A 31 1.73 0.97 1.65
N ARG A 32 2.22 0.17 2.59
CA ARG A 32 3.49 -0.55 2.49
C ARG A 32 3.26 -2.05 2.68
N VAL A 33 3.76 -2.86 1.77
CA VAL A 33 3.62 -4.31 1.81
C VAL A 33 4.90 -4.92 2.36
N LEU A 34 4.81 -5.48 3.56
CA LEU A 34 5.93 -6.18 4.19
C LEU A 34 5.87 -7.66 3.82
N ARG A 35 6.99 -8.23 3.34
CA ARG A 35 7.11 -9.69 3.27
C ARG A 35 7.24 -10.23 4.69
N GLY A 36 6.42 -11.22 5.02
CA GLY A 36 6.58 -12.00 6.25
C GLY A 36 7.89 -12.78 6.21
N GLY A 37 8.98 -12.13 6.61
CA GLY A 37 10.20 -12.79 7.04
C GLY A 37 10.14 -13.01 8.54
N ILE A 38 10.58 -14.19 8.99
CA ILE A 38 10.84 -14.47 10.40
C ILE A 38 11.76 -13.34 10.93
N LEU A 39 11.31 -12.66 11.98
CA LEU A 39 12.19 -12.26 13.07
C LEU A 39 12.08 -13.34 14.13
#